data_AF-A0AAD6GXY9-F1
#
_entry.id   AF-A0AAD6GXY9-F1
#
_cell.length_a   1.000
_cell.length_b   1.000
_cell.length_c   1.000
_cell.angle_alpha   90.00
_cell.angle_beta   90.00
_cell.angle_gamma   90.00
#
_symmetry.space_group_name_H-M   'P 1'
#
loop_
_entity.id
_entity.type
_entity.pdbx_description
1 polymer ?
#
loop_
_entity_poly.entity_id
_entity_poly.type
_entity_poly.pdbx_seq_one_letter_code
_entity_poly.pdbx_strand_id
1 'polypeptide(L)'
;MHPQELSPLGVDVIDIRSSCGTATGKTMKEEILDSIRGGDDKHCVIEESGGLIEWSRSIPTGILYEGCGIDLYENITRDPSYYLYRDELSIFQEYSHEIAMLLLGTATTRKGTKRIGSSRHAKNIHLSLVDLGAGRLDKSSCLLDGICRQIELDQTFMKGSRAISATYCAVDLQYEQLQSRIEQLLREKPNLANGRLELQPHSGVSVRGVCGSYYDAIEFLHDGGLVNDSSRPPIYLHNTQFRKCLMWLGSSFTNLKPVQAAKFLRQFTQEGVLLAGDFMLIGIDRCRDVGKVTAAYSDTSERWQQYIQNGLYTAAHTVGDESFAEDWTYVARWDAEEGRHLRFVRSDRHRTVSPDIEISAREHVLLGQSYKYTRQDALGVFDMSGLTVRYEWVNQPDDCSLFLLEKTEL
;
A
#
# COMPACT_ATOMS: atom_id res chain seq x y z
N MET A 1 -9.52 -22.85 -17.16
CA MET A 1 -10.18 -21.55 -16.91
C MET A 1 -11.69 -21.77 -17.01
N HIS A 2 -12.40 -21.76 -15.88
CA HIS A 2 -13.85 -21.59 -15.93
C HIS A 2 -14.15 -20.15 -16.38
N PRO A 3 -15.13 -19.90 -17.25
CA PRO A 3 -15.58 -18.55 -17.52
C PRO A 3 -16.23 -18.04 -16.23
N GLN A 4 -15.56 -17.15 -15.51
CA GLN A 4 -16.16 -16.45 -14.39
C GLN A 4 -17.25 -15.53 -14.96
N GLU A 5 -18.47 -15.64 -14.44
CA GLU A 5 -19.56 -14.71 -14.77
C GLU A 5 -19.10 -13.30 -14.37
N LEU A 6 -19.08 -12.38 -15.36
CA LEU A 6 -18.79 -10.98 -15.12
C LEU A 6 -19.78 -10.41 -14.11
N SER A 7 -19.29 -9.58 -13.20
CA SER A 7 -20.16 -8.95 -12.21
C SER A 7 -21.24 -8.07 -12.86
N PRO A 8 -22.30 -7.66 -12.15
CA PRO A 8 -23.39 -6.86 -12.73
C PRO A 8 -22.91 -5.53 -13.33
N LEU A 9 -21.81 -4.98 -12.80
CA LEU A 9 -21.12 -3.78 -13.31
C LEU A 9 -19.96 -4.13 -14.27
N GLY A 10 -19.66 -5.42 -14.44
CA GLY A 10 -18.65 -5.97 -15.33
C GLY A 10 -17.22 -5.76 -14.86
N VAL A 11 -16.95 -5.59 -13.56
CA VAL A 11 -15.65 -5.12 -13.04
C VAL A 11 -14.52 -6.03 -13.52
N ASP A 12 -13.55 -5.44 -14.22
CA ASP A 12 -12.35 -6.13 -14.70
C ASP A 12 -11.36 -6.28 -13.55
N VAL A 13 -11.33 -7.46 -12.93
CA VAL A 13 -10.32 -7.86 -11.96
C VAL A 13 -9.43 -8.92 -12.59
N ILE A 14 -8.15 -8.59 -12.76
CA ILE A 14 -7.15 -9.50 -13.31
C ILE A 14 -6.50 -10.25 -12.15
N ASP A 15 -6.62 -11.58 -12.12
CA ASP A 15 -5.89 -12.40 -11.14
C ASP A 15 -4.50 -12.75 -11.68
N ILE A 16 -3.48 -12.16 -11.05
CA ILE A 16 -2.07 -12.31 -11.44
C ILE A 16 -1.28 -13.14 -10.43
N ARG A 17 -1.94 -13.74 -9.43
CA ARG A 17 -1.27 -14.53 -8.39
C ARG A 17 -0.54 -15.71 -9.02
N SER A 18 0.77 -15.75 -8.84
CA SER A 18 1.58 -16.92 -9.20
C SER A 18 1.26 -18.10 -8.27
N SER A 19 1.49 -19.34 -8.73
CA SER A 19 1.29 -20.54 -7.92
C SER A 19 2.27 -20.67 -6.73
N CYS A 20 3.33 -19.86 -6.71
CA CYS A 20 4.24 -19.66 -5.58
C CYS A 20 3.84 -18.38 -4.83
N GLY A 21 2.78 -18.46 -4.02
CA GLY A 21 2.13 -17.30 -3.37
C GLY A 21 2.93 -16.52 -2.31
N THR A 22 4.27 -16.54 -2.33
CA THR A 22 5.13 -15.74 -1.44
C THR A 22 6.45 -15.38 -2.13
N ALA A 23 7.08 -14.29 -1.68
CA ALA A 23 8.41 -13.86 -2.14
C ALA A 23 9.49 -14.95 -1.98
N THR A 24 9.25 -15.91 -1.09
CA THR A 24 10.19 -16.98 -0.72
C THR A 24 9.92 -18.29 -1.46
N GLY A 25 8.79 -18.39 -2.18
CA GLY A 25 8.32 -19.64 -2.80
C GLY A 25 7.81 -20.68 -1.79
N LYS A 26 7.77 -20.35 -0.50
CA LYS A 26 7.28 -21.22 0.57
C LYS A 26 5.77 -21.06 0.75
N THR A 27 5.12 -22.13 1.20
CA THR A 27 3.74 -22.07 1.68
C THR A 27 3.65 -21.27 2.98
N MET A 28 2.50 -20.66 3.27
CA MET A 28 2.26 -19.96 4.54
C MET A 28 2.53 -20.86 5.76
N LYS A 29 2.24 -22.17 5.65
CA LYS A 29 2.55 -23.15 6.70
C LYS A 29 4.06 -23.25 6.96
N GLU A 30 4.85 -23.37 5.91
CA GLU A 30 6.31 -23.42 6.02
C GLU A 30 6.86 -22.11 6.58
N GLU A 31 6.34 -20.95 6.15
CA GLU A 31 6.75 -19.65 6.69
C GLU A 31 6.43 -19.51 8.18
N ILE A 32 5.25 -19.94 8.63
CA ILE A 32 4.90 -19.95 10.05
C ILE A 32 5.87 -20.85 10.81
N LEU A 33 6.03 -22.11 10.40
CA LEU A 33 6.87 -23.09 11.11
C LEU A 33 8.34 -22.67 11.18
N ASP A 34 8.90 -22.14 10.09
CA ASP A 34 10.27 -21.63 10.08
C ASP A 34 10.43 -20.40 10.97
N SER A 35 9.45 -19.48 10.96
CA SER A 35 9.51 -18.25 11.75
C SER A 35 9.35 -18.50 13.25
N ILE A 36 8.51 -19.47 13.65
CA ILE A 36 8.33 -19.83 15.05
C ILE A 36 9.41 -20.78 15.56
N ARG A 37 10.16 -21.47 14.69
CA ARG A 37 11.37 -22.21 15.11
C ARG A 37 12.40 -21.27 15.73
N GLY A 38 12.41 -20.01 15.27
CA GLY A 38 13.32 -18.97 15.72
C GLY A 38 14.71 -19.12 15.10
N GLY A 39 15.59 -18.15 15.40
CA GLY A 39 16.98 -18.16 14.94
C GLY A 39 17.96 -17.76 16.03
N ASP A 40 19.25 -17.77 15.67
CA ASP A 40 20.35 -17.34 16.55
C ASP A 40 20.35 -15.82 16.79
N ASP A 41 19.74 -15.06 15.88
CA ASP A 41 19.55 -13.62 16.00
C ASP A 41 18.53 -13.32 17.10
N LYS A 42 19.03 -12.83 18.24
CA LYS A 42 18.20 -12.31 19.32
C LYS A 42 17.98 -10.82 19.17
N HIS A 43 16.74 -10.40 19.37
CA HIS A 43 16.34 -9.01 19.43
C HIS A 43 15.85 -8.68 20.82
N CYS A 44 15.97 -7.42 21.22
CA CYS A 44 15.46 -6.97 22.49
C CYS A 44 14.89 -5.55 22.43
N VAL A 45 13.99 -5.24 23.36
CA VAL A 45 13.47 -3.90 23.61
C VAL A 45 13.30 -3.72 25.12
N ILE A 46 13.66 -2.54 25.63
CA ILE A 46 13.51 -2.18 27.03
C ILE A 46 12.14 -1.52 27.22
N GLU A 47 11.33 -2.07 28.12
CA GLU A 47 10.05 -1.51 28.51
C GLU A 47 10.23 -0.25 29.36
N GLU A 48 9.24 0.66 29.36
CA GLU A 48 9.26 1.87 30.20
C GLU A 48 9.38 1.54 31.71
N SER A 49 8.87 0.37 32.13
CA SER A 49 8.98 -0.15 33.49
C SER A 49 10.40 -0.64 33.85
N GLY A 50 11.32 -0.67 32.89
CA GLY A 50 12.66 -1.25 33.00
C GLY A 50 12.72 -2.76 32.73
N GLY A 51 11.61 -3.39 32.33
CA GLY A 51 11.57 -4.78 31.88
C GLY A 51 12.29 -4.98 30.53
N LEU A 52 12.81 -6.18 30.29
CA LEU A 52 13.43 -6.55 29.01
C LEU A 52 12.53 -7.55 28.30
N ILE A 53 12.13 -7.23 27.06
CA ILE A 53 11.51 -8.20 26.16
C ILE A 53 12.59 -8.65 25.17
N GLU A 54 12.89 -9.94 25.17
CA GLU A 54 13.74 -10.59 24.17
C GLU A 54 12.89 -11.49 23.27
N TRP A 55 13.23 -11.54 21.99
CA TRP A 55 12.58 -12.46 21.05
C TRP A 55 13.54 -12.88 19.93
N SER A 56 13.31 -14.08 19.41
CA SER A 56 13.93 -14.57 18.16
C SER A 56 12.92 -15.25 17.23
N ARG A 57 11.66 -15.35 17.66
CA ARG A 57 10.55 -16.01 16.94
C ARG A 57 9.58 -14.97 16.41
N SER A 58 8.92 -15.30 15.31
CA SER A 58 7.83 -14.48 14.76
C SER A 58 6.71 -15.33 14.15
N ILE A 59 5.55 -14.72 13.95
CA ILE A 59 4.50 -15.22 13.07
C ILE A 59 4.38 -14.21 11.90
N PRO A 60 4.36 -14.66 10.63
CA PRO A 60 4.22 -13.78 9.49
C PRO A 60 3.00 -12.87 9.59
N THR A 61 3.20 -11.55 9.50
CA THR A 61 2.12 -10.55 9.64
C THR A 61 0.98 -10.74 8.62
N GLY A 62 1.28 -11.33 7.45
CA GLY A 62 0.28 -11.63 6.42
C GLY A 62 -0.89 -12.47 6.93
N ILE A 63 -0.64 -13.40 7.87
CA ILE A 63 -1.69 -14.27 8.42
C ILE A 63 -2.80 -13.49 9.15
N LEU A 64 -2.50 -12.28 9.63
CA LEU A 64 -3.45 -11.43 10.34
C LEU A 64 -4.56 -10.91 9.42
N TYR A 65 -4.32 -10.86 8.10
CA TYR A 65 -5.27 -10.34 7.10
C TYR A 65 -6.18 -11.43 6.51
N GLU A 66 -5.88 -12.70 6.76
CA GLU A 66 -6.68 -13.84 6.34
C GLU A 66 -7.98 -13.96 7.17
N GLY A 67 -8.93 -14.77 6.67
CA GLY A 67 -10.23 -14.93 7.31
C GLY A 67 -11.03 -13.62 7.33
N CYS A 68 -11.47 -13.18 8.52
CA CYS A 68 -12.11 -11.87 8.68
C CYS A 68 -11.11 -10.75 9.02
N GLY A 69 -9.81 -11.01 8.90
CA GLY A 69 -8.73 -10.11 9.29
C GLY A 69 -8.79 -8.73 8.62
N ILE A 70 -9.13 -8.69 7.33
CA ILE A 70 -9.28 -7.42 6.61
C ILE A 70 -10.43 -6.57 7.15
N ASP A 71 -11.59 -7.15 7.46
CA ASP A 71 -12.72 -6.41 8.05
C ASP A 71 -12.39 -5.91 9.46
N LEU A 72 -11.69 -6.73 10.25
CA LEU A 72 -11.21 -6.34 11.58
C LEU A 72 -10.19 -5.19 11.50
N TYR A 73 -9.26 -5.24 10.54
CA TYR A 73 -8.31 -4.15 10.30
C TYR A 73 -9.02 -2.88 9.82
N GLU A 74 -10.03 -2.99 8.96
CA GLU A 74 -10.85 -1.84 8.59
C GLU A 74 -11.51 -1.21 9.83
N ASN A 75 -12.01 -2.02 10.76
CA ASN A 75 -12.58 -1.49 12.00
C ASN A 75 -11.55 -0.79 12.89
N ILE A 76 -10.30 -1.25 12.89
CA ILE A 76 -9.18 -0.54 13.53
C ILE A 76 -8.97 0.82 12.86
N THR A 77 -8.93 0.89 11.53
CA THR A 77 -8.71 2.16 10.81
C THR A 77 -9.82 3.20 10.98
N ARG A 78 -11.01 2.79 11.43
CA ARG A 78 -12.13 3.67 11.80
C ARG A 78 -12.04 4.17 13.25
N ASP A 79 -11.19 3.58 14.08
CA ASP A 79 -11.04 3.97 15.48
C ASP A 79 -10.33 5.33 15.59
N PRO A 80 -10.86 6.30 16.36
CA PRO A 80 -10.23 7.61 16.51
C PRO A 80 -8.81 7.58 17.08
N SER A 81 -8.44 6.55 17.84
CA SER A 81 -7.08 6.36 18.36
C SER A 81 -6.11 5.96 17.25
N TYR A 82 -6.59 5.27 16.20
CA TYR A 82 -5.78 4.94 15.03
C TYR A 82 -5.72 6.11 14.05
N TYR A 83 -4.92 7.11 14.42
CA TYR A 83 -4.86 8.41 13.75
C TYR A 83 -4.38 8.34 12.29
N LEU A 84 -3.44 7.44 11.98
CA LEU A 84 -2.70 7.43 10.71
C LEU A 84 -3.62 7.44 9.49
N TYR A 85 -4.70 6.66 9.54
CA TYR A 85 -5.62 6.56 8.41
C TYR A 85 -6.27 7.91 8.08
N ARG A 86 -6.81 8.58 9.10
CA ARG A 86 -7.47 9.89 8.98
C ARG A 86 -6.47 10.97 8.59
N ASP A 87 -5.29 10.94 9.20
CA ASP A 87 -4.28 11.96 9.04
C ASP A 87 -3.70 11.90 7.60
N GLU A 88 -3.45 10.72 7.05
CA GLU A 88 -3.10 10.56 5.63
C GLU A 88 -4.27 10.94 4.70
N LEU A 89 -5.50 10.53 5.02
CA LEU A 89 -6.69 10.90 4.22
C LEU A 89 -6.88 12.43 4.13
N SER A 90 -6.58 13.16 5.21
CA SER A 90 -6.68 14.63 5.22
C SER A 90 -5.77 15.29 4.19
N ILE A 91 -4.57 14.72 3.95
CA ILE A 91 -3.64 15.19 2.93
C ILE A 91 -4.26 15.02 1.54
N PHE A 92 -4.89 13.88 1.26
CA PHE A 92 -5.57 13.67 -0.03
C PHE A 92 -6.77 14.61 -0.21
N GLN A 93 -7.54 14.85 0.85
CA GLN A 93 -8.67 15.80 0.82
C GLN A 93 -8.21 17.23 0.51
N GLU A 94 -7.07 17.66 1.05
CA GLU A 94 -6.54 19.01 0.85
C GLU A 94 -5.79 19.15 -0.49
N TYR A 95 -4.94 18.18 -0.85
CA TYR A 95 -3.95 18.32 -1.92
C TYR A 95 -4.23 17.48 -3.18
N SER A 96 -5.29 16.68 -3.25
CA SER A 96 -5.63 15.83 -4.43
C SER A 96 -5.58 16.58 -5.77
N HIS A 97 -6.10 17.80 -5.82
CA HIS A 97 -6.09 18.61 -7.04
C HIS A 97 -4.67 19.03 -7.46
N GLU A 98 -3.84 19.42 -6.48
CA GLU A 98 -2.43 19.77 -6.73
C GLU A 98 -1.64 18.55 -7.21
N ILE A 99 -1.81 17.42 -6.54
CA ILE A 99 -1.18 16.14 -6.92
C ILE A 99 -1.59 15.76 -8.34
N ALA A 100 -2.89 15.83 -8.67
CA ALA A 100 -3.39 15.55 -10.02
C ALA A 100 -2.75 16.47 -11.08
N MET A 101 -2.60 17.76 -10.80
CA MET A 101 -1.93 18.70 -11.71
C MET A 101 -0.46 18.33 -11.96
N LEU A 102 0.26 17.92 -10.92
CA LEU A 102 1.66 17.51 -11.04
C LEU A 102 1.79 16.23 -11.86
N LEU A 103 1.00 15.20 -11.56
CA LEU A 103 1.02 13.91 -12.27
C LEU A 103 0.68 14.08 -13.75
N LEU A 104 -0.34 14.89 -14.07
CA LEU A 104 -0.74 15.20 -15.44
C LEU A 104 0.15 16.25 -16.12
N GLY A 105 1.07 16.90 -15.39
CA GLY A 105 1.92 17.96 -15.94
C GLY A 105 1.12 19.16 -16.47
N THR A 106 0.01 19.49 -15.83
CA THR A 106 -0.92 20.56 -16.25
C THR A 106 -0.70 21.88 -15.50
N ALA A 107 0.43 22.05 -14.83
CA ALA A 107 0.73 23.16 -13.92
C ALA A 107 0.15 24.52 -14.39
N THR A 108 -0.86 25.00 -13.65
CA THR A 108 -1.20 26.42 -13.62
C THR A 108 -0.48 27.03 -12.43
N THR A 109 0.47 27.92 -12.68
CA THR A 109 1.15 28.62 -11.59
C THR A 109 0.15 29.54 -10.88
N ARG A 110 0.06 29.44 -9.55
CA ARG A 110 -0.76 30.30 -8.65
C ARG A 110 -0.51 31.81 -8.85
N LYS A 111 0.59 32.18 -9.51
CA LYS A 111 0.84 33.50 -10.11
C LYS A 111 0.77 33.34 -11.63
N GLY A 112 -0.28 33.90 -12.23
CA GLY A 112 -0.47 34.16 -13.67
C GLY A 112 0.33 33.31 -14.65
N THR A 113 -0.34 32.36 -15.30
CA THR A 113 -0.09 31.93 -16.69
C THR A 113 1.34 32.15 -17.22
N LYS A 114 2.30 31.34 -16.76
CA LYS A 114 3.48 31.03 -17.57
C LYS A 114 3.36 29.62 -18.12
N ARG A 115 2.96 29.60 -19.38
CA ARG A 115 2.87 28.46 -20.29
C ARG A 115 4.23 27.74 -20.34
N ILE A 116 4.32 26.53 -19.78
CA ILE A 116 5.44 25.63 -20.04
C ILE A 116 5.23 25.09 -21.46
N GLY A 117 6.03 25.59 -22.41
CA GLY A 117 6.11 25.06 -23.78
C GLY A 117 4.97 25.49 -24.71
N SER A 118 5.23 26.51 -25.53
CA SER A 118 4.51 26.72 -26.79
C SER A 118 5.00 25.71 -27.85
N SER A 119 4.71 24.42 -27.65
CA SER A 119 4.77 23.46 -28.76
C SER A 119 3.48 23.59 -29.57
N ARG A 120 3.59 23.70 -30.90
CA ARG A 120 2.44 23.70 -31.83
C ARG A 120 1.67 22.36 -31.84
N HIS A 121 2.15 21.33 -31.15
CA HIS A 121 1.45 20.06 -30.91
C HIS A 121 1.71 19.62 -29.47
N ALA A 122 0.79 19.93 -28.56
CA ALA A 122 0.85 19.35 -27.22
C ALA A 122 0.62 17.84 -27.34
N LYS A 123 1.50 17.02 -26.73
CA LYS A 123 1.30 15.57 -26.71
C LYS A 123 0.03 15.27 -25.90
N ASN A 124 -0.69 14.23 -26.32
CA ASN A 124 -1.73 13.64 -25.49
C ASN A 124 -1.09 13.05 -24.22
N ILE A 125 -1.86 12.88 -23.15
CA ILE A 125 -1.38 12.33 -21.89
C ILE A 125 -2.25 11.13 -21.51
N HIS A 126 -1.59 10.05 -21.11
CA HIS A 126 -2.22 8.94 -20.42
C HIS A 126 -1.52 8.73 -19.08
N LEU A 127 -2.27 8.79 -17.98
CA LEU A 127 -1.77 8.53 -16.63
C LEU A 127 -2.25 7.16 -16.15
N SER A 128 -1.34 6.26 -15.84
CA SER A 128 -1.64 5.01 -15.13
C SER A 128 -1.33 5.18 -13.64
N LEU A 129 -2.35 5.16 -12.79
CA LEU A 129 -2.23 5.05 -11.35
C LEU A 129 -2.27 3.56 -10.95
N VAL A 130 -1.33 3.12 -10.13
CA VAL A 130 -1.30 1.76 -9.57
C VAL A 130 -1.22 1.86 -8.06
N ASP A 131 -2.26 1.42 -7.37
CA ASP A 131 -2.37 1.49 -5.91
C ASP A 131 -2.01 0.15 -5.27
N LEU A 132 -0.81 0.09 -4.68
CA LEU A 132 -0.24 -1.12 -4.12
C LEU A 132 -0.80 -1.35 -2.71
N GLY A 133 -1.64 -2.36 -2.56
CA GLY A 133 -2.33 -2.66 -1.30
C GLY A 133 -3.45 -1.67 -1.08
N ALA A 134 -4.31 -1.53 -2.10
CA ALA A 134 -5.27 -0.46 -2.21
C ALA A 134 -6.23 -0.38 -1.02
N GLY A 135 -6.53 -1.52 -0.38
CA GLY A 135 -7.30 -1.53 0.87
C GLY A 135 -8.62 -0.77 0.70
N ARG A 136 -8.89 0.14 1.64
CA ARG A 136 -10.00 1.09 1.54
C ARG A 136 -9.68 2.17 0.51
N LEU A 137 -10.58 2.37 -0.45
CA LEU A 137 -10.35 3.26 -1.59
C LEU A 137 -10.60 4.75 -1.32
N ASP A 138 -10.87 5.18 -0.07
CA ASP A 138 -11.24 6.59 0.22
C ASP A 138 -10.13 7.59 -0.18
N LYS A 139 -8.87 7.24 0.06
CA LYS A 139 -7.70 8.07 -0.24
C LYS A 139 -7.53 8.20 -1.76
N SER A 140 -7.54 7.06 -2.45
CA SER A 140 -7.43 6.98 -3.90
C SER A 140 -8.61 7.68 -4.57
N SER A 141 -9.83 7.53 -4.05
CA SER A 141 -11.04 8.23 -4.50
C SER A 141 -10.88 9.76 -4.50
N CYS A 142 -10.28 10.34 -3.46
CA CYS A 142 -9.98 11.78 -3.43
C CYS A 142 -9.03 12.19 -4.56
N LEU A 143 -7.97 11.42 -4.83
CA LEU A 143 -7.06 11.69 -5.94
C LEU A 143 -7.75 11.54 -7.30
N LEU A 144 -8.60 10.52 -7.46
CA LEU A 144 -9.39 10.29 -8.67
C LEU A 144 -10.32 11.45 -8.98
N ASP A 145 -10.98 12.04 -7.96
CA ASP A 145 -11.77 13.27 -8.13
C ASP A 145 -10.90 14.42 -8.65
N GLY A 146 -9.70 14.59 -8.09
CA GLY A 146 -8.72 15.59 -8.52
C GLY A 146 -8.32 15.43 -9.98
N ILE A 147 -8.13 14.18 -10.43
CA ILE A 147 -7.78 13.83 -11.81
C ILE A 147 -8.96 14.07 -12.75
N CYS A 148 -10.17 13.59 -12.43
CA CYS A 148 -11.37 13.84 -13.21
C CYS A 148 -11.59 15.34 -13.44
N ARG A 149 -11.51 16.14 -12.37
CA ARG A 149 -11.61 17.59 -12.45
C ARG A 149 -10.55 18.19 -13.37
N GLN A 150 -9.31 17.71 -13.30
CA GLN A 150 -8.24 18.23 -14.14
C GLN A 150 -8.43 17.86 -15.62
N ILE A 151 -8.96 16.67 -15.90
CA ILE A 151 -9.34 16.22 -17.25
C ILE A 151 -10.43 17.14 -17.83
N GLU A 152 -11.46 17.49 -17.05
CA GLU A 152 -12.54 18.42 -17.46
C GLU A 152 -12.04 19.86 -17.69
N LEU A 153 -11.16 20.36 -16.82
CA LEU A 153 -10.56 21.69 -16.98
C LEU A 153 -9.71 21.75 -18.25
N ASP A 154 -8.89 20.73 -18.51
CA ASP A 154 -8.04 20.68 -19.71
C ASP A 154 -8.90 20.70 -21.00
N GLN A 155 -10.00 19.93 -21.05
CA GLN A 155 -10.95 19.98 -22.17
C GLN A 155 -11.46 21.39 -22.44
N THR A 156 -11.88 22.05 -21.37
CA THR A 156 -12.52 23.36 -21.44
C THR A 156 -11.53 24.43 -21.90
N PHE A 157 -10.31 24.45 -21.35
CA PHE A 157 -9.32 25.49 -21.61
C PHE A 157 -8.46 25.23 -22.85
N MET A 158 -8.16 23.97 -23.16
CA MET A 158 -7.28 23.60 -24.26
C MET A 158 -8.02 23.34 -25.58
N LYS A 159 -9.37 23.41 -25.58
CA LYS A 159 -10.24 23.28 -26.78
C LYS A 159 -9.88 22.07 -27.66
N GLY A 160 -9.52 20.95 -27.04
CA GLY A 160 -9.12 19.72 -27.75
C GLY A 160 -7.73 19.74 -28.39
N SER A 161 -6.85 20.68 -28.02
CA SER A 161 -5.46 20.70 -28.54
C SER A 161 -4.56 19.57 -28.01
N ARG A 162 -5.02 18.84 -26.98
CA ARG A 162 -4.51 17.54 -26.55
C ARG A 162 -5.61 16.75 -25.86
N ALA A 163 -5.47 15.42 -25.84
CA ALA A 163 -6.29 14.50 -25.06
C ALA A 163 -5.62 14.18 -23.71
N ILE A 164 -6.42 14.08 -22.65
CA ILE A 164 -5.99 13.49 -21.37
C ILE A 164 -6.90 12.30 -21.06
N SER A 165 -6.28 11.21 -20.64
CA SER A 165 -6.94 10.00 -20.13
C SER A 165 -6.18 9.48 -18.91
N ALA A 166 -6.86 8.68 -18.09
CA ALA A 166 -6.20 7.99 -16.99
C ALA A 166 -6.83 6.62 -16.71
N THR A 167 -6.01 5.72 -16.16
CA THR A 167 -6.42 4.41 -15.67
C THR A 167 -5.91 4.23 -14.24
N TYR A 168 -6.79 3.79 -13.35
CA TYR A 168 -6.51 3.46 -11.97
C TYR A 168 -6.61 1.94 -11.77
N CYS A 169 -5.57 1.37 -11.17
CA CYS A 169 -5.44 -0.06 -10.92
C CYS A 169 -5.31 -0.26 -9.42
N ALA A 170 -6.34 -0.80 -8.78
CA ALA A 170 -6.25 -1.20 -7.37
C ALA A 170 -5.62 -2.61 -7.30
N VAL A 171 -4.48 -2.72 -6.62
CA VAL A 171 -3.77 -3.99 -6.41
C VAL A 171 -4.00 -4.47 -4.98
N ASP A 172 -4.50 -5.69 -4.81
CA ASP A 172 -4.71 -6.29 -3.48
C ASP A 172 -4.72 -7.83 -3.54
N LEU A 173 -4.66 -8.50 -2.40
CA LEU A 173 -4.53 -9.97 -2.33
C LEU A 173 -5.85 -10.73 -2.48
N GLN A 174 -6.98 -10.09 -2.13
CA GLN A 174 -8.27 -10.77 -2.06
C GLN A 174 -9.21 -10.35 -3.19
N TYR A 175 -9.49 -11.29 -4.09
CA TYR A 175 -10.24 -11.05 -5.32
C TYR A 175 -11.66 -10.51 -5.04
N GLU A 176 -12.44 -11.20 -4.20
CA GLU A 176 -13.85 -10.85 -3.97
C GLU A 176 -14.00 -9.48 -3.27
N GLN A 177 -13.19 -9.19 -2.26
CA GLN A 177 -13.21 -7.89 -1.57
C GLN A 177 -12.77 -6.77 -2.53
N LEU A 178 -11.72 -6.99 -3.31
CA LEU A 178 -11.24 -6.03 -4.30
C LEU A 178 -12.34 -5.70 -5.33
N GLN A 179 -12.99 -6.73 -5.86
CA GLN A 179 -14.11 -6.57 -6.79
C GLN A 179 -15.24 -5.76 -6.16
N SER A 180 -15.68 -6.13 -4.95
CA SER A 180 -16.77 -5.45 -4.23
C SER A 180 -16.48 -3.97 -3.96
N ARG A 181 -15.25 -3.64 -3.56
CA ARG A 181 -14.82 -2.26 -3.30
C ARG A 181 -14.80 -1.41 -4.56
N ILE A 182 -14.33 -1.97 -5.68
CA ILE A 182 -14.34 -1.27 -6.97
C ILE A 182 -15.79 -1.02 -7.43
N GLU A 183 -16.67 -2.00 -7.30
CA GLU A 183 -18.08 -1.81 -7.61
C GLU A 183 -18.73 -0.71 -6.79
N GLN A 184 -18.43 -0.65 -5.49
CA GLN A 184 -18.92 0.40 -4.62
C GLN A 184 -18.38 1.77 -5.08
N LEU A 185 -17.08 1.88 -5.36
CA LEU A 185 -16.48 3.11 -5.87
C LEU A 185 -17.15 3.59 -7.15
N LEU A 186 -17.41 2.69 -8.10
CA LEU A 186 -18.07 3.01 -9.38
C LEU A 186 -19.53 3.44 -9.18
N ARG A 187 -20.26 2.87 -8.21
CA ARG A 187 -21.62 3.31 -7.85
C ARG A 187 -21.63 4.71 -7.25
N GLU A 188 -20.63 5.03 -6.43
CA GLU A 188 -20.51 6.32 -5.75
C GLU A 188 -19.99 7.44 -6.66
N LYS A 189 -19.26 7.09 -7.72
CA LYS A 189 -18.53 8.02 -8.59
C LYS A 189 -18.87 7.82 -10.07
N PRO A 190 -19.94 8.44 -10.60
CA PRO A 190 -20.40 8.23 -11.97
C PRO A 190 -19.46 8.78 -13.06
N ASN A 191 -18.46 9.57 -12.68
CA ASN A 191 -17.37 10.06 -13.54
C ASN A 191 -16.21 9.07 -13.66
N LEU A 192 -16.26 7.95 -12.93
CA LEU A 192 -15.37 6.81 -13.11
C LEU A 192 -16.04 5.77 -13.99
N ALA A 193 -15.23 5.07 -14.79
CA ALA A 193 -15.71 4.06 -15.71
C ALA A 193 -14.98 2.73 -15.47
N ASN A 194 -15.69 1.63 -15.65
CA ASN A 194 -15.10 0.30 -15.56
C ASN A 194 -14.40 -0.11 -16.88
N GLY A 195 -13.26 -0.80 -16.77
CA GLY A 195 -12.38 -1.14 -17.90
C GLY A 195 -12.90 -2.23 -18.85
N ARG A 196 -13.10 -1.83 -20.11
CA ARG A 196 -12.91 -2.57 -21.39
C ARG A 196 -13.42 -1.76 -22.58
N LEU A 197 -14.21 -0.73 -22.32
CA LEU A 197 -14.65 0.21 -23.34
C LEU A 197 -13.53 1.20 -23.64
N GLU A 198 -13.26 1.32 -24.92
CA GLU A 198 -12.57 2.42 -25.60
C GLU A 198 -12.99 3.75 -24.96
N LEU A 199 -12.34 4.17 -23.86
CA LEU A 199 -12.64 5.45 -23.26
C LEU A 199 -12.36 6.48 -24.34
N GLN A 200 -13.42 7.13 -24.82
CA GLN A 200 -13.22 8.30 -25.66
C GLN A 200 -12.30 9.24 -24.87
N PRO A 201 -11.39 9.98 -25.54
CA PRO A 201 -10.64 11.04 -24.88
C PRO A 201 -11.57 11.79 -23.94
N HIS A 202 -11.08 12.17 -22.75
CA HIS A 202 -11.83 13.09 -21.90
C HIS A 202 -13.07 12.53 -21.17
N SER A 203 -13.33 11.23 -21.24
CA SER A 203 -14.53 10.58 -20.66
C SER A 203 -14.44 10.15 -19.19
N GLY A 204 -13.33 10.45 -18.50
CA GLY A 204 -13.14 10.12 -17.08
C GLY A 204 -11.91 9.24 -16.83
N VAL A 205 -11.91 8.54 -15.70
CA VAL A 205 -10.83 7.62 -15.30
C VAL A 205 -11.33 6.18 -15.37
N SER A 206 -10.60 5.30 -16.07
CA SER A 206 -10.87 3.86 -16.06
C SER A 206 -10.43 3.25 -14.73
N VAL A 207 -11.24 2.40 -14.13
CA VAL A 207 -10.91 1.67 -12.90
C VAL A 207 -10.87 0.18 -13.20
N ARG A 208 -9.83 -0.49 -12.70
CA ARG A 208 -9.66 -1.95 -12.75
C ARG A 208 -9.05 -2.50 -11.46
N GLY A 209 -9.26 -3.78 -11.21
CA GLY A 209 -8.63 -4.52 -10.11
C GLY A 209 -7.50 -5.42 -10.62
N VAL A 210 -6.48 -5.60 -9.78
CA VAL A 210 -5.40 -6.55 -9.99
C VAL A 210 -5.23 -7.35 -8.70
N CYS A 211 -5.62 -8.62 -8.72
CA CYS A 211 -5.50 -9.51 -7.58
C CYS A 211 -4.10 -10.16 -7.57
N GLY A 212 -3.26 -9.80 -6.59
CA GLY A 212 -1.86 -10.19 -6.54
C GLY A 212 -1.10 -9.58 -5.36
N SER A 213 0.04 -10.17 -5.01
CA SER A 213 0.98 -9.59 -4.05
C SER A 213 1.75 -8.42 -4.67
N TYR A 214 2.52 -7.70 -3.84
CA TYR A 214 3.42 -6.66 -4.37
C TYR A 214 4.46 -7.22 -5.35
N TYR A 215 4.91 -8.46 -5.16
CA TYR A 215 5.87 -9.10 -6.06
C TYR A 215 5.23 -9.49 -7.39
N ASP A 216 4.03 -10.09 -7.36
CA ASP A 216 3.27 -10.38 -8.59
C ASP A 216 3.01 -9.08 -9.36
N ALA A 217 2.69 -7.99 -8.65
CA ALA A 217 2.48 -6.68 -9.27
C ALA A 217 3.75 -6.12 -9.93
N ILE A 218 4.93 -6.28 -9.32
CA ILE A 218 6.20 -5.88 -9.96
C ILE A 218 6.40 -6.62 -11.28
N GLU A 219 6.24 -7.94 -11.28
CA GLU A 219 6.37 -8.79 -12.48
C GLU A 219 5.34 -8.40 -13.55
N PHE A 220 4.07 -8.29 -13.18
CA PHE A 220 3.00 -7.86 -14.06
C PHE A 220 3.26 -6.49 -14.70
N LEU A 221 3.79 -5.53 -13.92
CA LEU A 221 4.11 -4.20 -14.41
C LEU A 221 5.33 -4.19 -15.32
N HIS A 222 6.37 -4.97 -15.00
CA HIS A 222 7.56 -5.14 -15.83
C HIS A 222 7.20 -5.71 -17.20
N ASP A 223 6.32 -6.71 -17.24
CA ASP A 223 5.87 -7.38 -18.47
C ASP A 223 4.86 -6.56 -19.28
N GLY A 224 4.59 -5.31 -18.87
CA GLY A 224 3.74 -4.39 -19.60
C GLY A 224 2.25 -4.58 -19.35
N GLY A 225 1.85 -5.23 -18.26
CA GLY A 225 0.45 -5.56 -17.92
C GLY A 225 -0.52 -4.36 -17.85
N LEU A 226 -0.01 -3.12 -17.78
CA LEU A 226 -0.84 -1.92 -17.86
C LEU A 226 -1.20 -1.52 -19.30
N VAL A 227 -0.43 -1.95 -20.29
CA VAL A 227 -0.63 -1.65 -21.71
C VAL A 227 -1.68 -2.62 -22.24
N ASN A 228 -2.77 -2.10 -22.79
CA ASN A 228 -3.77 -2.93 -23.46
C ASN A 228 -3.10 -3.71 -24.61
N ASP A 229 -3.22 -5.04 -24.57
CA ASP A 229 -2.83 -5.99 -25.62
C ASP A 229 -3.71 -5.86 -26.90
N SER A 230 -4.33 -4.71 -27.11
CA SER A 230 -4.87 -4.39 -28.42
C SER A 230 -3.69 -4.06 -29.33
N SER A 231 -3.40 -4.99 -30.25
CA SER A 231 -2.44 -4.88 -31.37
C SER A 231 -2.45 -3.56 -32.16
N ARG A 232 -3.41 -2.66 -31.88
CA ARG A 232 -3.42 -1.24 -32.25
C ARG A 232 -3.94 -0.41 -31.06
N PRO A 233 -3.13 0.48 -30.45
CA PRO A 233 -3.66 1.43 -29.48
C PRO A 233 -4.72 2.30 -30.16
N PRO A 234 -5.81 2.70 -29.46
CA PRO A 234 -6.82 3.59 -30.01
C PRO A 234 -6.18 4.83 -30.66
N ILE A 235 -6.76 5.32 -31.75
CA ILE A 235 -6.20 6.43 -32.56
C ILE A 235 -5.89 7.67 -31.71
N TYR A 236 -6.65 7.93 -30.66
CA TYR A 236 -6.41 9.05 -29.77
C TYR A 236 -5.17 8.88 -28.87
N LEU A 237 -4.61 7.67 -28.76
CA LEU A 237 -3.33 7.44 -28.08
C LEU A 237 -2.12 7.67 -29.00
N HIS A 238 -2.30 7.98 -30.28
CA HIS A 238 -1.18 8.45 -31.11
C HIS A 238 -0.59 9.75 -30.55
N ASN A 239 0.74 9.89 -30.58
CA ASN A 239 1.45 11.03 -30.00
C ASN A 239 1.15 11.27 -28.49
N THR A 240 0.96 10.18 -27.74
CA THR A 240 0.73 10.22 -26.28
C THR A 240 2.02 10.11 -25.49
N GLN A 241 2.15 10.95 -24.47
CA GLN A 241 3.05 10.76 -23.36
C GLN A 241 2.36 9.88 -22.31
N PHE A 242 2.88 8.67 -22.13
CA PHE A 242 2.47 7.79 -21.04
C PHE A 242 3.24 8.17 -19.78
N ARG A 243 2.53 8.19 -18.66
CA ARG A 243 3.07 8.43 -17.32
C ARG A 243 2.48 7.40 -16.38
N LYS A 244 3.28 6.92 -15.45
CA LYS A 244 2.84 6.02 -14.40
C LYS A 244 3.08 6.65 -13.03
N CYS A 245 2.15 6.45 -12.11
CA CYS A 245 2.36 6.74 -10.70
C CYS A 245 2.03 5.49 -9.89
N LEU A 246 3.03 4.94 -9.19
CA LEU A 246 2.81 3.90 -8.20
C LEU A 246 2.45 4.55 -6.88
N MET A 247 1.40 4.09 -6.20
CA MET A 247 0.98 4.57 -4.90
C MET A 247 1.25 3.48 -3.88
N TRP A 248 1.88 3.85 -2.75
CA TRP A 248 2.04 2.94 -1.61
C TRP A 248 1.77 3.69 -0.32
N LEU A 249 0.55 3.50 0.19
CA LEU A 249 -0.04 4.33 1.23
C LEU A 249 -0.09 3.61 2.58
N GLY A 250 -0.51 4.33 3.62
CA GLY A 250 -0.75 3.79 4.95
C GLY A 250 0.52 3.43 5.72
N SER A 251 1.68 3.96 5.32
CA SER A 251 2.99 3.62 5.90
C SER A 251 3.32 2.13 5.83
N SER A 252 2.71 1.38 4.91
CA SER A 252 2.77 -0.08 4.88
C SER A 252 4.19 -0.62 4.67
N PHE A 253 5.01 0.06 3.87
CA PHE A 253 6.40 -0.35 3.64
C PHE A 253 7.31 -0.11 4.86
N THR A 254 6.92 0.75 5.82
CA THR A 254 7.67 0.98 7.07
C THR A 254 7.48 -0.14 8.09
N ASN A 255 6.76 -1.21 7.74
CA ASN A 255 6.78 -2.46 8.49
C ASN A 255 8.11 -3.24 8.27
N LEU A 256 8.87 -2.91 7.21
CA LEU A 256 10.20 -3.44 6.95
C LEU A 256 11.27 -2.62 7.68
N LYS A 257 12.43 -3.23 8.00
CA LYS A 257 13.59 -2.46 8.45
C LYS A 257 14.01 -1.46 7.35
N PRO A 258 14.53 -0.27 7.66
CA PRO A 258 14.87 0.75 6.65
C PRO A 258 15.71 0.25 5.47
N VAL A 259 16.73 -0.58 5.72
CA VAL A 259 17.56 -1.18 4.66
C VAL A 259 16.78 -2.18 3.80
N GLN A 260 15.85 -2.94 4.38
CA GLN A 260 14.98 -3.87 3.66
C GLN A 260 13.95 -3.11 2.82
N ALA A 261 13.34 -2.06 3.39
CA ALA A 261 12.46 -1.13 2.69
C ALA A 261 13.16 -0.52 1.46
N ALA A 262 14.39 -0.03 1.63
CA ALA A 262 15.17 0.53 0.52
C ALA A 262 15.48 -0.49 -0.57
N LYS A 263 15.84 -1.72 -0.19
CA LYS A 263 16.06 -2.82 -1.15
C LYS A 263 14.80 -3.16 -1.93
N PHE A 264 13.65 -3.20 -1.27
CA PHE A 264 12.38 -3.49 -1.92
C PHE A 264 11.95 -2.36 -2.86
N LEU A 265 12.02 -1.10 -2.42
CA LEU A 265 11.74 0.06 -3.28
C LEU A 265 12.65 0.12 -4.51
N ARG A 266 13.92 -0.30 -4.36
CA ARG A 266 14.88 -0.39 -5.45
C ARG A 266 14.46 -1.36 -6.56
N GLN A 267 13.64 -2.39 -6.27
CA GLN A 267 13.12 -3.29 -7.29
C GLN A 267 12.31 -2.51 -8.33
N PHE A 268 11.43 -1.58 -7.89
CA PHE A 268 10.68 -0.73 -8.82
C PHE A 268 11.58 0.16 -9.69
N THR A 269 12.75 0.60 -9.19
CA THR A 269 13.66 1.45 -9.97
C THR A 269 14.60 0.66 -10.88
N GLN A 270 15.02 -0.55 -10.48
CA GLN A 270 15.97 -1.38 -11.22
C GLN A 270 15.31 -2.31 -12.24
N GLU A 271 14.14 -2.86 -11.93
CA GLU A 271 13.43 -3.82 -12.79
C GLU A 271 12.62 -3.12 -13.89
N GLY A 272 13.05 -1.95 -14.36
CA GLY A 272 12.37 -1.24 -15.45
C GLY A 272 10.92 -0.80 -15.17
N VAL A 273 10.38 -1.06 -13.99
CA VAL A 273 8.99 -0.72 -13.63
C VAL A 273 8.81 0.79 -13.60
N LEU A 274 9.66 1.54 -12.90
CA LEU A 274 9.68 3.00 -12.95
C LEU A 274 10.64 3.50 -14.05
N LEU A 275 10.09 4.21 -15.02
CA LEU A 275 10.82 4.87 -16.10
C LEU A 275 11.00 6.36 -15.81
N ALA A 276 11.82 7.03 -16.63
CA ALA A 276 11.99 8.48 -16.54
C ALA A 276 10.64 9.19 -16.81
N GLY A 277 10.25 10.09 -15.91
CA GLY A 277 8.94 10.77 -15.95
C GLY A 277 7.79 10.01 -15.29
N ASP A 278 8.03 8.81 -14.75
CA ASP A 278 7.12 8.14 -13.82
C ASP A 278 7.34 8.63 -12.40
N PHE A 279 6.32 8.42 -11.56
CA PHE A 279 6.29 8.85 -10.18
C PHE A 279 6.04 7.69 -9.22
N MET A 280 6.41 7.91 -7.96
CA MET A 280 5.95 7.11 -6.85
C MET A 280 5.39 8.03 -5.77
N LEU A 281 4.19 7.75 -5.29
CA LEU A 281 3.50 8.49 -4.24
C LEU A 281 3.47 7.63 -2.98
N ILE A 282 4.25 8.00 -1.97
CA ILE A 282 4.44 7.19 -0.76
C ILE A 282 3.95 7.95 0.47
N GLY A 283 3.06 7.33 1.24
CA GLY A 283 2.62 7.84 2.53
C GLY A 283 3.44 7.25 3.67
N ILE A 284 3.94 8.10 4.57
CA ILE A 284 4.77 7.72 5.70
C ILE A 284 4.18 8.29 6.98
N ASP A 285 4.04 7.42 7.99
CA ASP A 285 3.80 7.84 9.36
C ASP A 285 5.10 8.35 9.98
N ARG A 286 5.14 9.64 10.29
CA ARG A 286 6.26 10.32 10.94
C ARG A 286 5.95 10.73 12.37
N CYS A 287 4.83 10.28 12.94
CA CYS A 287 4.40 10.65 14.27
C CYS A 287 5.49 10.40 15.32
N ARG A 288 5.86 11.45 16.05
CA ARG A 288 6.82 11.38 17.17
C ARG A 288 6.16 11.45 18.55
N ASP A 289 4.84 11.62 18.60
CA ASP A 289 4.08 11.53 19.84
C ASP A 289 3.89 10.06 20.22
N VAL A 290 4.72 9.59 21.16
CA VAL A 290 4.69 8.21 21.67
C VAL A 290 3.33 7.87 22.27
N GLY A 291 2.65 8.81 22.93
CA GLY A 291 1.32 8.57 23.49
C GLY A 291 0.29 8.32 22.39
N LYS A 292 0.34 9.11 21.32
CA LYS A 292 -0.52 8.94 20.12
C LYS A 292 -0.26 7.60 19.44
N VAL A 293 1.01 7.23 19.25
CA VAL A 293 1.40 5.93 18.66
C VAL A 293 0.96 4.77 19.54
N THR A 294 1.26 4.80 20.84
CA THR A 294 0.88 3.73 21.77
C THR A 294 -0.64 3.54 21.85
N ALA A 295 -1.41 4.63 21.86
CA ALA A 295 -2.87 4.56 21.83
C ALA A 295 -3.39 3.89 20.55
N ALA A 296 -2.79 4.20 19.39
CA ALA A 296 -3.19 3.64 18.10
C ALA A 296 -3.03 2.12 18.01
N TYR A 297 -2.11 1.53 18.78
CA TYR A 297 -1.81 0.09 18.77
C TYR A 297 -2.08 -0.62 20.10
N SER A 298 -2.82 0.02 21.01
CA SER A 298 -2.99 -0.39 22.40
C SER A 298 -3.34 -1.87 22.58
N ASP A 299 -2.65 -2.54 23.50
CA ASP A 299 -2.93 -3.93 23.90
C ASP A 299 -4.21 -4.08 24.74
N THR A 300 -4.77 -2.97 25.22
CA THR A 300 -6.09 -2.93 25.88
C THR A 300 -7.26 -2.73 24.90
N SER A 301 -6.99 -2.55 23.60
CA SER A 301 -8.03 -2.37 22.60
C SER A 301 -8.66 -3.70 22.20
N GLU A 302 -9.98 -3.82 22.39
CA GLU A 302 -10.75 -4.99 21.94
C GLU A 302 -10.61 -5.24 20.43
N ARG A 303 -10.52 -4.17 19.61
CA ARG A 303 -10.35 -4.28 18.16
C ARG A 303 -9.03 -4.93 17.80
N TRP A 304 -7.93 -4.53 18.46
CA TRP A 304 -6.63 -5.17 18.27
C TRP A 304 -6.63 -6.59 18.78
N GLN A 305 -7.20 -6.86 19.95
CA GLN A 305 -7.29 -8.23 20.48
C GLN A 305 -8.04 -9.17 19.52
N GLN A 306 -9.18 -8.74 18.97
CA GLN A 306 -9.93 -9.51 17.97
C GLN A 306 -9.11 -9.75 16.69
N TYR A 307 -8.44 -8.72 16.17
CA TYR A 307 -7.60 -8.82 14.98
C TYR A 307 -6.44 -9.81 15.17
N ILE A 308 -5.77 -9.74 16.33
CA ILE A 308 -4.66 -10.64 16.66
C ILE A 308 -5.16 -12.07 16.89
N GLN A 309 -6.29 -12.24 17.57
CA GLN A 309 -6.90 -13.55 17.79
C GLN A 309 -7.34 -14.21 16.47
N ASN A 310 -7.89 -13.45 15.51
CA ASN A 310 -8.16 -13.95 14.16
C ASN A 310 -6.89 -14.52 13.52
N GLY A 311 -5.78 -13.78 13.58
CA GLY A 311 -4.50 -14.23 13.04
C GLY A 311 -3.99 -15.51 13.69
N LEU A 312 -4.12 -15.63 15.02
CA LEU A 312 -3.75 -16.85 15.76
C LEU A 312 -4.62 -18.04 15.38
N TYR A 313 -5.94 -17.84 15.22
CA TYR A 313 -6.85 -18.88 14.73
C TYR A 313 -6.48 -19.33 13.32
N THR A 314 -6.22 -18.40 12.40
CA THR A 314 -5.81 -18.75 11.04
C THR A 314 -4.46 -19.47 11.03
N ALA A 315 -3.50 -19.02 11.85
CA ALA A 315 -2.21 -19.70 12.00
C ALA A 315 -2.40 -21.15 12.50
N ALA A 316 -3.22 -21.36 13.53
CA ALA A 316 -3.55 -22.67 14.08
C ALA A 316 -4.13 -23.62 13.03
N HIS A 317 -5.11 -23.17 12.25
CA HIS A 317 -5.67 -23.94 11.14
C HIS A 317 -4.63 -24.23 10.05
N THR A 318 -3.77 -23.25 9.74
CA THR A 318 -2.73 -23.39 8.70
C THR A 318 -1.67 -24.42 9.08
N VAL A 319 -1.26 -24.47 10.35
CA VAL A 319 -0.29 -25.47 10.83
C VAL A 319 -0.96 -26.83 11.10
N GLY A 320 -2.27 -26.86 11.33
CA GLY A 320 -3.05 -28.07 11.61
C GLY A 320 -3.09 -28.44 13.10
N ASP A 321 -2.98 -27.44 13.98
CA ASP A 321 -3.04 -27.59 15.44
C ASP A 321 -3.90 -26.48 16.03
N GLU A 322 -5.15 -26.80 16.40
CA GLU A 322 -6.10 -25.85 16.98
C GLU A 322 -5.64 -25.28 18.33
N SER A 323 -4.87 -26.06 19.10
CA SER A 323 -4.35 -25.65 20.41
C SER A 323 -3.32 -24.52 20.31
N PHE A 324 -2.80 -24.29 19.09
CA PHE A 324 -1.91 -23.18 18.80
C PHE A 324 -2.59 -21.82 19.00
N ALA A 325 -3.92 -21.70 18.90
CA ALA A 325 -4.61 -20.40 19.03
C ALA A 325 -4.96 -19.99 20.48
N GLU A 326 -4.77 -20.88 21.46
CA GLU A 326 -5.18 -20.68 22.86
C GLU A 326 -4.11 -19.98 23.68
N ASP A 327 -4.44 -19.38 24.83
CA ASP A 327 -3.51 -18.91 25.89
C ASP A 327 -2.40 -17.94 25.42
N TRP A 328 -2.74 -17.01 24.52
CA TRP A 328 -1.85 -15.92 24.11
C TRP A 328 -2.34 -14.57 24.65
N THR A 329 -1.40 -13.76 25.14
CA THR A 329 -1.64 -12.36 25.49
C THR A 329 -1.06 -11.45 24.41
N TYR A 330 -1.86 -10.57 23.81
CA TYR A 330 -1.36 -9.52 22.91
C TYR A 330 -0.56 -8.48 23.71
N VAL A 331 0.60 -8.08 23.18
CA VAL A 331 1.52 -7.14 23.81
C VAL A 331 2.00 -6.12 22.77
N ALA A 332 1.79 -4.84 23.06
CA ALA A 332 2.13 -3.72 22.18
C ALA A 332 3.23 -2.85 22.82
N ARG A 333 4.31 -2.54 22.11
CA ARG A 333 5.45 -1.81 22.70
C ARG A 333 6.01 -0.75 21.76
N TRP A 334 6.38 0.38 22.34
CA TRP A 334 7.19 1.39 21.67
C TRP A 334 8.67 1.10 21.91
N ASP A 335 9.43 0.98 20.82
CA ASP A 335 10.88 0.89 20.81
C ASP A 335 11.44 2.27 20.49
N ALA A 336 11.85 2.99 21.53
CA ALA A 336 12.34 4.36 21.41
C ALA A 336 13.70 4.47 20.72
N GLU A 337 14.52 3.41 20.81
CA GLU A 337 15.85 3.36 20.21
C GLU A 337 15.74 3.29 18.69
N GLU A 338 14.88 2.40 18.19
CA GLU A 338 14.65 2.20 16.75
C GLU A 338 13.52 3.07 16.18
N GLY A 339 12.76 3.78 17.03
CA GLY A 339 11.66 4.64 16.62
C GLY A 339 10.51 3.86 15.94
N ARG A 340 10.08 2.76 16.55
CA ARG A 340 9.07 1.87 15.96
C ARG A 340 8.09 1.33 16.99
N HIS A 341 6.90 0.99 16.53
CA HIS A 341 5.96 0.18 17.28
C HIS A 341 6.20 -1.31 17.02
N LEU A 342 6.14 -2.13 18.06
CA LEU A 342 6.28 -3.59 18.04
C LEU A 342 5.00 -4.25 18.53
N ARG A 343 4.56 -5.30 17.85
CA ARG A 343 3.41 -6.13 18.20
C ARG A 343 3.89 -7.54 18.48
N PHE A 344 3.56 -8.07 19.64
CA PHE A 344 3.88 -9.42 20.05
C PHE A 344 2.62 -10.16 20.48
N VAL A 345 2.73 -11.49 20.50
CA VAL A 345 1.96 -12.33 21.40
C VAL A 345 2.90 -12.96 22.41
N ARG A 346 2.50 -12.96 23.68
CA ARG A 346 3.20 -13.64 24.76
C ARG A 346 2.47 -14.94 25.07
N SER A 347 3.21 -16.05 25.11
CA SER A 347 2.62 -17.33 25.48
C SER A 347 2.34 -17.37 26.99
N ASP A 348 1.12 -17.67 27.41
CA ASP A 348 0.79 -17.81 28.84
C ASP A 348 1.04 -19.24 29.37
N ARG A 349 1.38 -20.19 28.48
CA ARG A 349 1.78 -21.56 28.81
C ARG A 349 3.03 -22.02 28.06
N HIS A 350 3.63 -23.12 28.49
CA HIS A 350 4.63 -23.84 27.68
C HIS A 350 3.92 -24.58 26.54
N ARG A 351 4.52 -24.60 25.34
CA ARG A 351 3.92 -25.20 24.14
C ARG A 351 4.95 -26.00 23.36
N THR A 352 4.53 -27.19 22.94
CA THR A 352 5.24 -28.01 21.95
C THR A 352 4.45 -27.94 20.64
N VAL A 353 4.95 -27.19 19.66
CA VAL A 353 4.28 -27.03 18.34
C VAL A 353 4.69 -28.16 17.40
N SER A 354 5.95 -28.59 17.48
CA SER A 354 6.50 -29.78 16.83
C SER A 354 7.67 -30.32 17.67
N PRO A 355 8.22 -31.52 17.37
CA PRO A 355 9.32 -32.08 18.15
C PRO A 355 10.58 -31.19 18.23
N ASP A 356 10.75 -30.26 17.29
CA ASP A 356 11.85 -29.30 17.19
C ASP A 356 11.46 -27.86 17.58
N ILE A 357 10.20 -27.60 17.96
CA ILE A 357 9.69 -26.26 18.25
C ILE A 357 8.98 -26.25 19.60
N GLU A 358 9.70 -25.76 20.61
CA GLU A 358 9.21 -25.50 21.96
C GLU A 358 9.14 -23.98 22.21
N ILE A 359 8.01 -23.50 22.72
CA ILE A 359 7.81 -22.10 23.12
C ILE A 359 7.56 -22.07 24.63
N SER A 360 8.41 -21.35 25.35
CA SER A 360 8.33 -21.27 26.81
C SER A 360 7.16 -20.40 27.27
N ALA A 361 6.65 -20.69 28.47
CA ALA A 361 5.74 -19.76 29.13
C ALA A 361 6.42 -18.38 29.31
N ARG A 362 5.67 -17.31 29.07
CA ARG A 362 6.10 -15.90 29.04
C ARG A 362 7.01 -15.49 27.89
N GLU A 363 7.30 -16.39 26.95
CA GLU A 363 8.06 -16.05 25.74
C GLU A 363 7.24 -15.17 24.80
N HIS A 364 7.88 -14.15 24.22
CA HIS A 364 7.26 -13.25 23.25
C HIS A 364 7.59 -13.69 21.83
N VAL A 365 6.56 -13.72 20.97
CA VAL A 365 6.67 -14.01 19.54
C VAL A 365 6.23 -12.77 18.77
N LEU A 366 7.08 -12.25 17.89
CA LEU A 366 6.81 -11.04 17.14
C LEU A 366 5.72 -11.29 16.09
N LEU A 367 4.69 -10.45 16.06
CA LEU A 367 3.65 -10.46 15.03
C LEU A 367 3.89 -9.41 13.95
N GLY A 368 4.58 -8.33 14.29
CA GLY A 368 4.95 -7.31 13.33
C GLY A 368 5.48 -6.06 14.00
N GLN A 369 5.92 -5.13 13.17
CA GLN A 369 6.50 -3.86 13.59
C GLN A 369 6.03 -2.75 12.65
N SER A 370 6.16 -1.49 13.07
CA SER A 370 5.87 -0.32 12.23
C SER A 370 6.81 0.82 12.63
N TYR A 371 7.78 1.11 11.78
CA TYR A 371 8.71 2.21 11.98
C TYR A 371 8.03 3.56 11.74
N LYS A 372 8.36 4.55 12.58
CA LYS A 372 7.91 5.94 12.49
C LYS A 372 9.11 6.79 12.10
N TYR A 373 9.23 7.06 10.80
CA TYR A 373 10.42 7.70 10.24
C TYR A 373 10.46 9.18 10.59
N THR A 374 11.66 9.69 10.89
CA THR A 374 11.91 11.11 10.72
C THR A 374 11.94 11.45 9.23
N ARG A 375 11.89 12.74 8.89
CA ARG A 375 12.11 13.17 7.50
C ARG A 375 13.44 12.66 6.96
N GLN A 376 14.49 12.70 7.79
CA GLN A 376 15.84 12.32 7.38
C GLN A 376 15.93 10.81 7.10
N ASP A 377 15.25 9.98 7.89
CA ASP A 377 15.18 8.53 7.67
C ASP A 377 14.50 8.22 6.33
N ALA A 378 13.37 8.88 6.05
CA ALA A 378 12.65 8.73 4.79
C ALA A 378 13.54 9.13 3.59
N LEU A 379 14.22 10.27 3.66
CA LEU A 379 15.16 10.70 2.61
C LEU A 379 16.29 9.69 2.40
N GLY A 380 16.88 9.16 3.48
CA GLY A 380 17.93 8.15 3.39
C GLY A 380 17.45 6.87 2.71
N VAL A 381 16.23 6.41 3.04
CA VAL A 381 15.62 5.24 2.38
C VAL A 381 15.37 5.52 0.89
N PHE A 382 14.86 6.69 0.52
CA PHE A 382 14.61 7.04 -0.88
C PHE A 382 15.89 7.16 -1.70
N ASP A 383 16.92 7.83 -1.17
CA ASP A 383 18.23 7.95 -1.80
C ASP A 383 18.86 6.57 -2.06
N MET A 384 18.86 5.71 -1.03
CA MET A 384 19.28 4.32 -1.19
C MET A 384 18.44 3.57 -2.22
N SER A 385 17.18 3.91 -2.44
CA SER A 385 16.31 3.25 -3.43
C SER A 385 16.50 3.78 -4.87
N GLY A 386 17.31 4.82 -5.07
CA GLY A 386 17.43 5.53 -6.34
C GLY A 386 16.25 6.45 -6.64
N LEU A 387 15.56 6.93 -5.60
CA LEU A 387 14.40 7.83 -5.70
C LEU A 387 14.74 9.21 -5.15
N THR A 388 14.30 10.25 -5.86
CA THR A 388 14.46 11.65 -5.44
C THR A 388 13.11 12.26 -5.07
N VAL A 389 13.05 12.96 -3.95
CA VAL A 389 11.84 13.69 -3.51
C VAL A 389 11.61 14.92 -4.38
N ARG A 390 10.40 15.05 -4.93
CA ARG A 390 9.95 16.22 -5.70
C ARG A 390 9.05 17.14 -4.90
N TYR A 391 8.09 16.54 -4.20
CA TYR A 391 7.13 17.25 -3.37
C TYR A 391 6.88 16.44 -2.11
N GLU A 392 6.53 17.15 -1.05
CA GLU A 392 6.14 16.61 0.23
C GLU A 392 4.95 17.41 0.72
N TRP A 393 3.86 16.72 1.01
CA TRP A 393 2.69 17.29 1.68
C TRP A 393 2.62 16.73 3.09
N VAL A 394 2.31 17.59 4.04
CA VAL A 394 2.20 17.23 5.46
C VAL A 394 0.87 17.77 5.98
N ASN A 395 0.18 16.98 6.80
CA ASN A 395 -1.04 17.44 7.47
C ASN A 395 -0.69 18.39 8.63
N GLN A 396 0.29 18.00 9.45
CA GLN A 396 0.88 18.76 10.55
C GLN A 396 2.37 18.43 10.64
N PRO A 397 3.19 19.31 11.25
CA PRO A 397 4.59 18.99 11.52
C PRO A 397 4.72 17.67 12.29
N ASP A 398 5.58 16.78 11.79
CA ASP A 398 5.92 15.48 12.42
C ASP A 398 4.75 14.53 12.68
N ASP A 399 3.72 14.55 11.81
CA ASP A 399 2.61 13.61 11.85
C ASP A 399 2.61 12.68 10.62
N CYS A 400 1.75 12.85 9.61
CA CYS A 400 1.80 12.08 8.38
C CYS A 400 2.42 12.90 7.24
N SER A 401 3.19 12.25 6.36
CA SER A 401 3.74 12.89 5.16
C SER A 401 3.46 12.06 3.92
N LEU A 402 3.08 12.73 2.83
CA LEU A 402 2.91 12.15 1.51
C LEU A 402 4.01 12.69 0.60
N PHE A 403 4.86 11.80 0.08
CA PHE A 403 5.99 12.15 -0.77
C PHE A 403 5.69 11.80 -2.22
N LEU A 404 5.85 12.77 -3.13
CA LEU A 404 5.95 12.49 -4.56
C LEU A 404 7.42 12.34 -4.93
N LEU A 405 7.77 11.17 -5.43
CA LEU A 405 9.12 10.76 -5.78
C LEU A 405 9.24 10.56 -7.29
N GLU A 406 10.43 10.76 -7.83
CA GLU A 406 10.79 10.35 -9.19
C GLU A 406 12.05 9.48 -9.16
N LYS A 407 12.25 8.71 -10.22
CA LYS A 407 13.50 7.97 -10.42
C LYS A 407 14.65 8.95 -10.59
N THR A 408 15.73 8.75 -9.85
CA THR A 408 16.93 9.58 -9.96
C THR A 408 17.57 9.38 -11.33
N GLU A 409 17.77 10.46 -12.08
CA GLU A 409 18.54 10.44 -13.32
C GLU A 409 20.04 10.35 -12.96
N LEU A 410 20.72 9.29 -13.41
CA LEU A 410 22.15 9.07 -13.21
C LEU A 410 22.99 9.72 -14.31
#